data_AF-A0A1E3KX07-F1
#
_entry.id   AF-A0A1E3KX07-F1
#
_cell.length_a   1.000
_cell.length_b   1.000
_cell.length_c   1.000
_cell.angle_alpha   90.00
_cell.angle_beta   90.00
_cell.angle_gamma   90.00
#
_symmetry.space_group_name_H-M   'P 1'
#
loop_
_entity.id
_entity.type
_entity.pdbx_description
1 polymer ?
#
loop_
_entity_poly.entity_id
_entity_poly.type
_entity_poly.pdbx_seq_one_letter_code
_entity_poly.pdbx_strand_id
1 'polypeptide(L)'
;MSEQKSEIEAVITPLGYLYGRDAIYVDKLYYGLGRRMTLAGEFNGALASKSESDDFVMYTLRFEGVFYFNMVELDLYSDQLPPGQSDIKSNWLEYRQSPLLERAQQNQELKELRHFILFTYDDVFEIACQRYELELHPNKSNAE
;
A
#
# COMPACT_ATOMS: atom_id res chain seq x y z
N MET A 1 -15.69 -8.21 -26.44
CA MET A 1 -15.07 -7.37 -25.39
C MET A 1 -13.97 -8.23 -24.80
N SER A 2 -12.72 -7.91 -25.06
CA SER A 2 -11.58 -8.60 -24.46
C SER A 2 -11.57 -8.27 -22.96
N GLU A 3 -11.63 -9.28 -22.10
CA GLU A 3 -11.33 -9.12 -20.67
C GLU A 3 -9.90 -8.60 -20.56
N GLN A 4 -9.74 -7.30 -20.30
CA GLN A 4 -8.46 -6.75 -19.86
C GLN A 4 -8.18 -7.36 -18.50
N LYS A 5 -7.20 -8.25 -18.45
CA LYS A 5 -6.77 -8.88 -17.21
C LYS A 5 -6.09 -7.81 -16.36
N SER A 6 -6.76 -7.36 -15.30
CA SER A 6 -6.20 -6.46 -14.30
C SER A 6 -4.82 -6.98 -13.85
N GLU A 7 -3.75 -6.23 -14.11
CA GLU A 7 -2.42 -6.58 -13.64
C GLU A 7 -2.23 -6.00 -12.23
N ILE A 8 -2.54 -6.83 -11.24
CA ILE A 8 -2.36 -6.54 -9.82
C ILE A 8 -1.24 -7.43 -9.31
N GLU A 9 -0.34 -6.86 -8.51
CA GLU A 9 0.74 -7.61 -7.90
C GLU A 9 0.96 -7.20 -6.44
N ALA A 10 1.58 -8.09 -5.68
CA ALA A 10 2.01 -7.79 -4.32
C ALA A 10 3.24 -6.86 -4.34
N VAL A 11 3.18 -5.79 -3.55
CA VAL A 11 4.37 -4.99 -3.25
C VAL A 11 5.28 -5.81 -2.33
N ILE A 12 6.53 -5.98 -2.74
CA ILE A 12 7.53 -6.70 -1.95
C ILE A 12 8.33 -5.71 -1.11
N THR A 13 8.13 -5.77 0.20
CA THR A 13 8.89 -5.00 1.19
C THR A 13 10.20 -5.71 1.54
N PRO A 14 11.12 -5.08 2.32
CA PRO A 14 12.26 -5.79 2.88
C PRO A 14 11.88 -7.01 3.75
N LEU A 15 10.66 -7.03 4.33
CA LEU A 15 10.13 -8.16 5.10
C LEU A 15 9.38 -9.19 4.21
N GLY A 16 9.40 -9.00 2.88
CA GLY A 16 8.60 -9.79 1.94
C GLY A 16 7.22 -9.16 1.67
N TYR A 17 6.26 -9.98 1.23
CA TYR A 17 4.86 -9.53 1.14
C TYR A 17 4.19 -9.65 2.50
N LEU A 18 3.23 -8.76 2.77
CA LEU A 18 2.50 -8.67 4.03
C LEU A 18 1.11 -9.28 3.85
N TYR A 19 0.63 -10.13 4.76
CA TYR A 19 -0.60 -10.89 4.55
C TYR A 19 -1.42 -11.10 5.82
N GLY A 20 -2.74 -10.96 5.72
CA GLY A 20 -3.67 -11.05 6.86
C GLY A 20 -4.14 -9.67 7.34
N ARG A 21 -5.30 -9.66 8.01
CA ARG A 21 -5.95 -8.43 8.52
C ARG A 21 -5.01 -7.63 9.44
N ASP A 22 -4.25 -8.34 10.26
CA ASP A 22 -3.40 -7.77 11.31
C ASP A 22 -1.96 -7.52 10.82
N ALA A 23 -1.73 -7.49 9.50
CA ALA A 23 -0.37 -7.37 8.95
C ALA A 23 0.16 -5.92 8.97
N ILE A 24 -0.74 -4.93 8.89
CA ILE A 24 -0.37 -3.52 8.70
C ILE A 24 -1.23 -2.63 9.61
N TYR A 25 -0.55 -1.91 10.51
CA TYR A 25 -1.16 -0.91 11.38
C TYR A 25 -0.71 0.49 10.95
N VAL A 26 -1.64 1.45 10.93
CA VAL A 26 -1.35 2.86 10.66
C VAL A 26 -1.74 3.69 11.87
N ASP A 27 -0.73 4.19 12.59
CA ASP A 27 -0.94 5.05 13.76
C ASP A 27 -1.05 6.53 13.38
N LYS A 28 -0.40 6.92 12.28
CA LYS A 28 -0.28 8.32 11.87
C LYS A 28 -0.43 8.45 10.37
N LEU A 29 -1.30 9.38 9.98
CA LEU A 29 -1.44 9.86 8.62
C LEU A 29 -1.18 11.37 8.59
N TYR A 30 -0.34 11.81 7.65
CA TYR A 30 -0.11 13.22 7.35
C TYR A 30 -0.22 13.45 5.85
N TYR A 31 -1.05 14.42 5.44
CA TYR A 31 -1.11 14.91 4.07
C TYR A 31 -0.64 16.37 4.06
N GLY A 32 0.51 16.62 3.43
CA GLY A 32 1.20 17.90 3.47
C GLY A 32 1.08 18.70 2.18
N LEU A 33 1.59 19.94 2.23
CA LEU A 33 1.75 20.80 1.06
C LEU A 33 2.66 20.14 0.01
N GLY A 34 2.30 20.33 -1.26
CA GLY A 34 3.07 19.81 -2.40
C GLY A 34 2.78 18.35 -2.75
N ARG A 35 1.55 17.86 -2.49
CA ARG A 35 1.11 16.50 -2.85
C ARG A 35 1.98 15.40 -2.22
N ARG A 36 2.28 15.56 -0.94
CA ARG A 36 3.04 14.57 -0.16
C ARG A 36 2.15 13.94 0.89
N MET A 37 2.25 12.63 1.04
CA MET A 37 1.56 11.89 2.07
C MET A 37 2.55 11.03 2.85
N THR A 38 2.32 10.89 4.15
CA THR A 38 3.11 10.01 5.00
C THR A 38 2.17 9.16 5.85
N LEU A 39 2.37 7.85 5.79
CA LEU A 39 1.78 6.90 6.71
C LEU A 39 2.90 6.39 7.62
N ALA A 40 2.63 6.29 8.92
CA ALA A 40 3.55 5.66 9.86
C ALA A 40 2.76 4.76 10.81
N GLY A 41 3.37 3.64 11.17
CA GLY A 41 2.80 2.64 12.06
C GLY A 41 3.70 1.42 12.13
N GLU A 42 3.12 0.24 12.20
CA GLU A 42 3.84 -1.01 12.42
C GLU A 42 3.42 -2.10 11.42
N PHE A 43 4.39 -2.87 10.94
CA PHE A 43 4.14 -4.14 10.30
C PHE A 43 4.26 -5.27 11.31
N ASN A 44 3.36 -6.23 11.25
CA ASN A 44 3.44 -7.44 12.07
C ASN A 44 4.41 -8.43 11.42
N GLY A 45 5.56 -8.67 12.04
CA GLY A 45 6.60 -9.56 11.52
C GLY A 45 6.11 -10.99 11.28
N ALA A 46 5.21 -11.51 12.14
CA ALA A 46 4.64 -12.85 12.00
C ALA A 46 3.80 -13.02 10.72
N LEU A 47 3.32 -11.91 10.16
CA LEU A 47 2.47 -11.83 8.98
C LEU A 47 3.22 -11.29 7.75
N ALA A 48 4.54 -11.41 7.76
CA ALA A 48 5.41 -11.05 6.66
C ALA A 48 6.14 -12.29 6.10
N SER A 49 6.18 -12.43 4.78
CA SER A 49 6.61 -13.68 4.14
C SER A 49 8.11 -14.01 4.27
N LYS A 50 8.92 -13.03 4.68
CA LYS A 50 10.38 -13.16 4.82
C LYS A 50 10.90 -12.59 6.15
N SER A 51 10.03 -12.32 7.13
CA SER A 51 10.52 -11.86 8.43
C SER A 51 11.26 -12.98 9.15
N GLU A 52 12.35 -12.62 9.83
CA GLU A 52 13.10 -13.53 10.71
C GLU A 52 12.61 -13.48 12.16
N SER A 53 11.72 -12.53 12.48
CA SER A 53 11.11 -12.34 13.79
C SER A 53 9.60 -12.12 13.68
N ASP A 54 8.87 -12.54 14.70
CA ASP A 54 7.45 -12.25 14.87
C ASP A 54 7.20 -10.84 15.45
N ASP A 55 8.26 -10.12 15.81
CA ASP A 55 8.18 -8.77 16.37
C ASP A 55 7.51 -7.78 15.41
N PHE A 56 6.84 -6.79 15.99
CA PHE A 56 6.38 -5.63 15.25
C PHE A 56 7.56 -4.80 14.77
N VAL A 57 7.49 -4.32 13.52
CA VAL A 57 8.50 -3.50 12.88
C VAL A 57 7.89 -2.15 12.53
N MET A 58 8.35 -1.10 13.21
CA MET A 58 7.94 0.27 12.93
C MET A 58 8.31 0.66 11.49
N TYR A 59 7.45 1.42 10.81
CA TYR A 59 7.72 1.90 9.46
C TYR A 59 7.31 3.36 9.25
N THR A 60 7.88 3.95 8.21
CA THR A 60 7.40 5.20 7.62
C THR A 60 7.32 5.04 6.11
N LEU A 61 6.14 5.26 5.56
CA LEU A 61 5.84 5.18 4.15
C LEU A 61 5.53 6.58 3.62
N ARG A 62 6.41 7.09 2.75
CA ARG A 62 6.30 8.44 2.18
C ARG A 62 5.91 8.33 0.72
N PHE A 63 4.84 9.00 0.33
CA PHE A 63 4.39 9.12 -1.05
C PHE A 63 4.60 10.55 -1.53
N GLU A 64 5.14 10.69 -2.74
CA GLU A 64 5.35 11.99 -3.36
C GLU A 64 4.67 12.09 -4.73
N GLY A 65 4.19 13.29 -5.03
CA GLY A 65 3.38 13.52 -6.22
C GLY A 65 2.08 12.74 -6.14
N VAL A 66 1.37 12.80 -5.01
CA VAL A 66 0.06 12.15 -4.80
C VAL A 66 -1.03 12.93 -5.54
N PHE A 67 -1.63 12.31 -6.55
CA PHE A 67 -2.70 12.89 -7.37
C PHE A 67 -4.07 12.29 -7.10
N TYR A 68 -4.10 11.12 -6.49
CA TYR A 68 -5.31 10.49 -6.00
C TYR A 68 -5.02 9.89 -4.63
N PHE A 69 -5.97 10.10 -3.71
CA PHE A 69 -5.94 9.57 -2.36
C PHE A 69 -7.38 9.32 -1.94
N ASN A 70 -7.68 8.08 -1.57
CA ASN A 70 -8.93 7.68 -0.96
C ASN A 70 -8.64 6.82 0.27
N MET A 71 -9.45 7.00 1.31
CA MET A 71 -9.39 6.26 2.56
C MET A 71 -10.81 5.86 2.93
N VAL A 72 -10.99 4.58 3.21
CA VAL A 72 -12.29 3.99 3.49
C VAL A 72 -12.11 2.87 4.49
N GLU A 73 -13.05 2.77 5.42
CA GLU A 73 -13.07 1.71 6.43
C GLU A 73 -13.04 0.33 5.75
N LEU A 74 -12.26 -0.59 6.30
CA LEU A 74 -11.95 -1.89 5.70
C LEU A 74 -13.20 -2.71 5.36
N ASP A 75 -14.13 -2.83 6.30
CA ASP A 75 -15.35 -3.62 6.13
C ASP A 75 -16.31 -3.00 5.09
N LEU A 76 -16.20 -1.70 4.79
CA LEU A 76 -16.92 -1.03 3.69
C LEU A 76 -16.26 -1.20 2.32
N TYR A 77 -14.97 -1.58 2.26
CA TYR A 77 -14.24 -1.69 1.00
C TYR A 77 -14.47 -3.03 0.27
N SER A 78 -14.98 -4.07 0.94
CA SER A 78 -15.15 -5.41 0.36
C SER A 78 -15.96 -5.43 -0.93
N ASP A 79 -16.85 -4.46 -1.14
CA ASP A 79 -17.68 -4.32 -2.33
C ASP A 79 -16.95 -3.66 -3.52
N GLN A 80 -15.73 -3.16 -3.32
CA GLN A 80 -14.95 -2.37 -4.29
C GLN A 80 -13.67 -3.08 -4.76
N LEU A 81 -13.47 -4.35 -4.42
CA LEU A 81 -12.27 -5.08 -4.78
C LEU A 81 -12.10 -5.15 -6.31
N PRO A 82 -10.90 -4.85 -6.85
CA PRO A 82 -10.64 -5.01 -8.26
C PRO A 82 -10.85 -6.46 -8.72
N PRO A 83 -11.41 -6.69 -9.93
CA PRO A 83 -11.51 -8.02 -10.50
C PRO A 83 -10.13 -8.68 -10.59
N GLY A 84 -10.00 -9.92 -10.09
CA GLY A 84 -8.75 -10.70 -10.13
C GLY A 84 -7.91 -10.66 -8.85
N GLN A 85 -8.35 -9.94 -7.81
CA GLN A 85 -7.62 -9.89 -6.54
C GLN A 85 -7.66 -11.20 -5.73
N SER A 86 -8.63 -12.08 -5.97
CA SER A 86 -8.87 -13.30 -5.16
C SER A 86 -7.64 -14.21 -5.00
N ASP A 87 -6.68 -14.13 -5.93
CA ASP A 87 -5.52 -15.01 -5.97
C ASP A 87 -4.29 -14.39 -5.29
N ILE A 88 -4.31 -13.10 -4.95
CA ILE A 88 -3.16 -12.39 -4.39
C ILE A 88 -3.29 -12.30 -2.87
N LYS A 89 -2.38 -12.98 -2.17
CA LYS A 89 -2.38 -13.08 -0.70
C LYS A 89 -1.81 -11.86 0.04
N SER A 90 -1.68 -10.70 -0.60
CA SER A 90 -0.98 -9.53 -0.02
C SER A 90 -1.93 -8.41 0.38
N ASN A 91 -1.67 -7.77 1.51
CA ASN A 91 -2.35 -6.58 2.01
C ASN A 91 -1.76 -5.27 1.44
N TRP A 92 -0.66 -5.33 0.69
CA TRP A 92 -0.14 -4.21 -0.07
C TRP A 92 0.01 -4.59 -1.53
N LEU A 93 -0.74 -3.90 -2.39
CA LEU A 93 -0.87 -4.18 -3.81
C LEU A 93 -0.48 -2.99 -4.66
N GLU A 94 0.08 -3.27 -5.84
CA GLU A 94 0.23 -2.31 -6.93
C GLU A 94 -0.69 -2.72 -8.09
N TYR A 95 -1.52 -1.78 -8.54
CA TYR A 95 -2.47 -1.97 -9.62
C TYR A 95 -1.94 -1.32 -10.91
N ARG A 96 -1.10 -2.04 -11.64
CA ARG A 96 -0.31 -1.54 -12.79
C ARG A 96 -1.17 -1.08 -13.98
N GLN A 97 -2.34 -1.66 -14.15
CA GLN A 97 -3.28 -1.35 -15.25
C GLN A 97 -4.68 -1.06 -14.72
N SER A 98 -4.78 -0.04 -13.86
CA SER A 98 -6.08 0.38 -13.32
C SER A 98 -6.79 1.40 -14.22
N PRO A 99 -8.14 1.46 -14.19
CA PRO A 99 -8.91 2.51 -14.88
C PRO A 99 -8.49 3.93 -14.48
N LEU A 100 -8.00 4.12 -13.24
CA LEU A 100 -7.46 5.39 -12.75
C LEU A 100 -6.20 5.78 -13.53
N LEU A 101 -5.26 4.85 -13.72
CA LEU A 101 -4.04 5.09 -14.49
C LEU A 101 -4.33 5.32 -15.98
N GLU A 102 -5.25 4.56 -16.58
CA GLU A 102 -5.66 4.77 -17.98
C GLU A 102 -6.21 6.17 -18.21
N ARG A 103 -7.04 6.68 -17.29
CA ARG A 103 -7.53 8.06 -17.34
C ARG A 103 -6.42 9.08 -17.12
N ALA A 104 -5.51 8.81 -16.18
CA ALA A 104 -4.38 9.69 -15.89
C ALA A 104 -3.45 9.85 -17.10
N GLN A 105 -3.20 8.78 -17.88
CA GLN A 105 -2.33 8.80 -19.06
C GLN A 105 -2.77 9.78 -20.16
N GLN A 106 -4.04 10.21 -20.16
CA GLN A 106 -4.57 11.23 -21.07
C GLN A 106 -4.02 12.64 -20.75
N ASN A 107 -3.48 12.85 -19.56
CA ASN A 107 -2.82 14.08 -19.13
C ASN A 107 -1.30 13.90 -19.12
N GLN A 108 -0.56 14.76 -19.84
CA GLN A 108 0.90 14.68 -19.92
C GLN A 108 1.60 14.78 -18.56
N GLU A 109 1.04 15.54 -17.60
CA GLU A 109 1.61 15.69 -16.25
C GLU A 109 1.45 14.44 -15.37
N LEU A 110 0.60 13.48 -15.78
CA LEU A 110 0.19 12.33 -14.97
C LEU A 110 0.59 10.97 -15.59
N LYS A 111 1.47 10.97 -16.59
CA LYS A 111 1.82 9.74 -17.35
C LYS A 111 2.58 8.69 -16.56
N GLU A 112 3.19 9.05 -15.44
CA GLU A 112 4.09 8.18 -14.66
C GLU A 112 3.56 7.87 -13.26
N LEU A 113 2.23 7.89 -13.09
CA LEU A 113 1.63 7.50 -11.82
C LEU A 113 1.70 5.99 -11.60
N ARG A 114 1.94 5.63 -10.35
CA ARG A 114 1.79 4.28 -9.79
C ARG A 114 0.56 4.28 -8.91
N HIS A 115 -0.17 3.17 -8.91
CA HIS A 115 -1.42 3.04 -8.16
C HIS A 115 -1.28 1.92 -7.13
N PHE A 116 -1.44 2.25 -5.86
CA PHE A 116 -1.36 1.34 -4.74
C PHE A 116 -2.68 1.18 -4.01
N ILE A 117 -2.92 -0.02 -3.52
CA ILE A 117 -4.00 -0.32 -2.57
C ILE A 117 -3.34 -0.96 -1.35
N LEU A 118 -3.54 -0.34 -0.19
CA LEU A 118 -2.96 -0.76 1.09
C LEU A 118 -4.09 -1.07 2.07
N PHE A 119 -4.27 -2.36 2.35
CA PHE A 119 -5.22 -2.87 3.33
C PHE A 119 -4.55 -2.87 4.70
N THR A 120 -5.10 -2.10 5.62
CA THR A 120 -4.62 -2.00 6.99
C THR A 120 -5.66 -2.60 7.94
N TYR A 121 -5.37 -2.58 9.24
CA TYR A 121 -6.26 -3.12 10.26
C TYR A 121 -7.65 -2.46 10.24
N ASP A 122 -7.69 -1.13 10.15
CA ASP A 122 -8.93 -0.32 10.21
C ASP A 122 -9.39 0.19 8.83
N ASP A 123 -8.46 0.60 7.97
CA ASP A 123 -8.76 1.31 6.73
C ASP A 123 -8.08 0.68 5.50
N VAL A 124 -8.65 0.92 4.33
CA VAL A 124 -8.01 0.72 3.02
C VAL A 124 -7.60 2.07 2.45
N PHE A 125 -6.32 2.19 2.11
CA PHE A 125 -5.76 3.35 1.43
C PHE A 125 -5.55 3.07 -0.05
N GLU A 126 -6.21 3.82 -0.92
CA GLU A 126 -6.03 3.77 -2.37
C GLU A 126 -5.31 5.05 -2.82
N ILE A 127 -4.14 4.90 -3.45
CA ILE A 127 -3.18 6.00 -3.64
C ILE A 127 -2.63 5.96 -5.06
N ALA A 128 -2.77 7.03 -5.82
CA ALA A 128 -1.99 7.24 -7.05
C ALA A 128 -0.94 8.32 -6.85
N CYS A 129 0.33 7.96 -7.03
CA CYS A 129 1.47 8.83 -6.80
C CYS A 129 2.58 8.62 -7.82
N GLN A 130 3.51 9.56 -7.94
CA GLN A 130 4.68 9.41 -8.80
C GLN A 130 5.72 8.46 -8.20
N ARG A 131 5.95 8.53 -6.89
CA ARG A 131 6.91 7.68 -6.19
C ARG A 131 6.55 7.45 -4.74
N TYR A 132 7.10 6.38 -4.16
CA TYR A 132 7.05 6.12 -2.73
C TYR A 132 8.41 5.69 -2.19
N GLU A 133 8.61 5.89 -0.90
CA GLU A 133 9.75 5.41 -0.13
C GLU A 133 9.25 4.73 1.14
N LEU A 134 9.75 3.51 1.40
CA LEU A 134 9.50 2.77 2.63
C LEU A 134 10.78 2.79 3.47
N GLU A 135 10.66 3.24 4.71
CA GLU A 135 11.71 3.19 5.73
C GLU A 135 11.25 2.28 6.86
N LEU A 136 12.04 1.26 7.19
CA LEU A 136 11.80 0.40 8.36
C LEU A 136 12.68 0.87 9.51
N HIS A 137 12.08 0.98 10.69
CA HIS A 137 12.75 1.37 11.92
C HIS A 137 12.82 0.12 12.81
N PRO A 138 13.98 -0.56 12.88
CA PRO A 138 14.11 -1.72 13.74
C PRO A 138 13.81 -1.32 15.18
N ASN A 139 12.95 -2.10 15.84
CA ASN A 139 12.72 -1.93 17.27
C ASN A 139 14.06 -2.13 17.99
N LYS A 140 14.44 -1.16 18.82
CA LYS A 140 15.60 -1.31 19.70
C LYS A 140 15.22 -2.26 20.83
N SER A 141 15.12 -3.56 20.56
CA SER A 141 14.98 -4.60 21.57
C SER A 141 16.39 -5.02 22.06
N ASN A 142 16.73 -4.48 23.23
CA ASN A 142 17.74 -4.93 24.21
C ASN A 142 19.16 -5.23 23.71
N ALA A 143 19.99 -4.18 23.65
CA ALA A 143 21.38 -4.33 24.04
C ALA A 143 21.45 -4.43 25.57
N GLU A 144 21.29 -5.64 26.10
CA GLU A 144 21.77 -6.04 27.44
C GLU A 144 22.64 -7.29 27.30
#